data_AF-A0A6N2UFT5-F1
#
_entry.id   AF-A0A6N2UFT5-F1
#
_cell.length_a   1.000
_cell.length_b   1.000
_cell.length_c   1.000
_cell.angle_alpha   90.00
_cell.angle_beta   90.00
_cell.angle_gamma   90.00
#
_symmetry.space_group_name_H-M   'P 1'
#
loop_
_entity.id
_entity.type
_entity.pdbx_description
1 polymer ?
#
loop_
_entity_poly.entity_id
_entity_poly.type
_entity_poly.pdbx_seq_one_letter_code
_entity_poly.pdbx_strand_id
1 'polypeptide(L)'
;MHQKYQNGLPLNRQESEWTQLGVPLSRATLANWIIYCAENYLRHVYDYFHRQLRMRKYLMADETRVQVLNEPERNPETDSWMWLFRSGEDGLPPILLYHYTETRAKFHAASFLQGFRGYLETDGYQGYNDLPDIKRCSCWAHVRRYFTDAIPKGKEYDYSLPAVQGVQFCSKLFDCERYSKAKNHTAEQRKQFRLEKEKPILEAFWNWLDQQRPNKGTRLAKAVNYAQNRKDTLMTYLEDGHCSLSNNLSENAIRPFTVGRKN
;
A
#
# COMPACT_ATOMS: atom_id res chain seq x y z
N MET A 1 -25.36 -4.57 -2.55
CA MET A 1 -23.91 -4.24 -2.72
C MET A 1 -23.29 -3.58 -1.49
N HIS A 2 -23.89 -2.51 -0.95
CA HIS A 2 -23.41 -1.82 0.26
C HIS A 2 -23.16 -2.77 1.45
N GLN A 3 -24.17 -3.54 1.90
CA GLN A 3 -24.01 -4.50 3.00
C GLN A 3 -22.84 -5.49 2.80
N LYS A 4 -22.66 -6.01 1.58
CA LYS A 4 -21.58 -6.97 1.27
C LYS A 4 -20.20 -6.32 1.30
N TYR A 5 -20.01 -5.24 0.56
CA TYR A 5 -18.68 -4.70 0.28
C TYR A 5 -18.27 -3.56 1.22
N GLN A 6 -19.21 -2.77 1.72
CA GLN A 6 -18.93 -1.69 2.67
C GLN A 6 -19.01 -2.18 4.12
N ASN A 7 -20.04 -2.97 4.46
CA ASN A 7 -20.22 -3.46 5.83
C ASN A 7 -19.61 -4.85 6.06
N GLY A 8 -19.15 -5.53 5.01
CA GLY A 8 -18.55 -6.86 5.12
C GLY A 8 -19.52 -7.96 5.54
N LEU A 9 -20.83 -7.81 5.27
CA LEU A 9 -21.85 -8.82 5.58
C LEU A 9 -21.89 -9.87 4.45
N PRO A 10 -21.50 -11.14 4.67
CA PRO A 10 -21.52 -12.17 3.64
C PRO A 10 -22.94 -12.50 3.19
N LEU A 11 -23.07 -13.03 1.98
CA LEU A 11 -24.37 -13.26 1.34
C LEU A 11 -25.22 -14.31 2.04
N ASN A 12 -24.61 -15.29 2.72
CA ASN A 12 -25.35 -16.26 3.52
C ASN A 12 -26.05 -15.60 4.73
N ARG A 13 -25.40 -14.61 5.37
CA ARG A 13 -26.03 -13.85 6.46
C ARG A 13 -27.14 -12.93 5.94
N GLN A 14 -26.96 -12.31 4.79
CA GLN A 14 -28.03 -11.54 4.13
C GLN A 14 -29.22 -12.44 3.76
N GLU A 15 -28.97 -13.63 3.21
CA GLU A 15 -30.01 -14.64 2.92
C GLU A 15 -30.82 -15.02 4.17
N SER A 16 -30.15 -15.26 5.30
CA SER A 16 -30.82 -15.52 6.58
C SER A 16 -31.67 -14.34 7.07
N GLU A 17 -31.16 -13.12 6.95
CA GLU A 17 -31.87 -11.89 7.34
C GLU A 17 -33.13 -11.67 6.48
N TRP A 18 -33.02 -11.77 5.16
CA TRP A 18 -34.17 -11.65 4.26
C TRP A 18 -35.24 -12.70 4.53
N THR A 19 -34.81 -13.94 4.82
CA THR A 19 -35.73 -15.02 5.21
C THR A 19 -36.50 -14.68 6.49
N GLN A 20 -35.83 -14.10 7.51
CA GLN A 20 -36.49 -13.66 8.74
C GLN A 20 -37.49 -12.53 8.51
N LEU A 21 -37.25 -11.68 7.50
CA LEU A 21 -38.19 -10.64 7.07
C LEU A 21 -39.34 -11.17 6.20
N GLY A 22 -39.45 -12.49 6.00
CA GLY A 22 -40.51 -13.13 5.22
C GLY A 22 -40.28 -13.10 3.70
N VAL A 23 -39.07 -12.73 3.25
CA VAL A 23 -38.73 -12.66 1.82
C VAL A 23 -37.63 -13.66 1.50
N PRO A 24 -37.94 -14.84 0.94
CA PRO A 24 -36.94 -15.86 0.66
C PRO A 24 -36.07 -15.46 -0.55
N LEU A 25 -34.92 -14.83 -0.30
CA LEU A 25 -33.92 -14.50 -1.32
C LEU A 25 -32.72 -15.44 -1.21
N SER A 26 -32.54 -16.26 -2.24
CA SER A 26 -31.40 -17.19 -2.27
C SER A 26 -30.07 -16.44 -2.42
N ARG A 27 -29.01 -17.03 -1.87
CA ARG A 27 -27.64 -16.55 -2.04
C ARG A 27 -27.22 -16.45 -3.51
N ALA A 28 -27.67 -17.39 -4.34
CA ALA A 28 -27.39 -17.40 -5.77
C ALA A 28 -28.02 -16.17 -6.45
N THR A 29 -29.27 -15.84 -6.11
CA THR A 29 -29.96 -14.64 -6.60
C THR A 29 -29.20 -13.37 -6.21
N LEU A 30 -28.84 -13.24 -4.93
CA LEU A 30 -28.08 -12.08 -4.43
C LEU A 30 -26.71 -11.95 -5.11
N ALA A 31 -26.01 -13.07 -5.33
CA ALA A 31 -24.74 -13.08 -6.04
C ALA A 31 -24.90 -12.66 -7.51
N ASN A 32 -25.89 -13.22 -8.21
CA ASN A 32 -26.17 -12.92 -9.61
C ASN A 32 -26.52 -11.44 -9.82
N TRP A 33 -27.29 -10.82 -8.91
CA TRP A 33 -27.56 -9.38 -9.00
C TRP A 33 -26.31 -8.53 -8.82
N ILE A 34 -25.40 -8.93 -7.93
CA ILE A 34 -24.13 -8.23 -7.75
C ILE A 34 -23.28 -8.34 -9.02
N ILE A 35 -23.15 -9.54 -9.58
CA ILE A 35 -22.41 -9.79 -10.81
C ILE A 35 -23.02 -8.97 -11.94
N TYR A 36 -24.33 -9.08 -12.16
CA TYR A 36 -25.04 -8.33 -13.18
C TYR A 36 -24.80 -6.81 -13.06
N CYS A 37 -24.90 -6.26 -11.85
CA CYS A 37 -24.63 -4.84 -11.64
C CYS A 37 -23.17 -4.47 -11.91
N ALA A 38 -22.23 -5.32 -11.49
CA ALA A 38 -20.81 -5.10 -11.71
C ALA A 38 -20.47 -5.08 -13.20
N GLU A 39 -21.00 -6.04 -13.97
CA GLU A 39 -20.70 -6.20 -15.38
C GLU A 39 -21.40 -5.18 -16.29
N ASN A 40 -22.67 -4.88 -16.02
CA ASN A 40 -23.48 -4.05 -16.91
C ASN A 40 -23.44 -2.56 -16.58
N TYR A 41 -23.12 -2.18 -15.34
CA TYR A 41 -23.12 -0.76 -14.93
C TYR A 41 -21.77 -0.31 -14.39
N LEU A 42 -21.16 -1.06 -13.48
CA LEU A 42 -19.94 -0.60 -12.80
C LEU A 42 -18.66 -0.78 -13.62
N ARG A 43 -18.61 -1.72 -14.56
CA ARG A 43 -17.44 -1.95 -15.42
C ARG A 43 -17.04 -0.68 -16.18
N HIS A 44 -18.00 0.03 -16.75
CA HIS A 44 -17.73 1.27 -17.49
C HIS A 44 -17.19 2.39 -16.59
N VAL A 45 -17.67 2.46 -15.35
CA VAL A 45 -17.18 3.39 -14.32
C VAL A 45 -15.75 3.02 -13.92
N TYR A 46 -15.48 1.73 -13.70
CA TYR A 46 -14.15 1.20 -13.40
C TYR A 46 -13.16 1.54 -14.52
N ASP A 47 -13.50 1.24 -15.78
CA ASP A 47 -12.65 1.48 -16.94
C ASP A 47 -12.38 2.98 -17.14
N TYR A 48 -13.38 3.82 -16.91
CA TYR A 48 -13.21 5.27 -16.92
C TYR A 48 -12.20 5.70 -15.86
N PHE A 49 -12.39 5.28 -14.60
CA PHE A 49 -11.46 5.66 -13.53
C PHE A 49 -10.08 5.04 -13.70
N HIS A 50 -9.93 3.88 -14.34
CA HIS A 50 -8.62 3.32 -14.69
C HIS A 50 -7.88 4.20 -15.68
N ARG A 51 -8.56 4.74 -16.71
CA ARG A 51 -7.98 5.75 -17.61
C ARG A 51 -7.63 7.02 -16.85
N GLN A 52 -8.52 7.53 -16.00
CA GLN A 52 -8.26 8.74 -15.19
C GLN A 52 -7.09 8.56 -14.23
N LEU A 53 -6.96 7.38 -13.62
CA LEU A 53 -5.89 7.05 -12.70
C LEU A 53 -4.53 7.09 -13.42
N ARG A 54 -4.43 6.50 -14.61
CA ARG A 54 -3.19 6.49 -15.41
C ARG A 54 -2.79 7.86 -15.95
N MET A 55 -3.70 8.84 -15.97
CA MET A 55 -3.38 10.24 -16.29
C MET A 55 -2.86 11.04 -15.09
N ARG A 56 -2.95 10.50 -13.86
CA ARG A 56 -2.34 11.13 -12.70
C ARG A 56 -0.82 11.05 -12.83
N LYS A 57 -0.11 11.84 -12.01
CA LYS A 57 1.35 11.85 -11.93
C LYS A 57 1.89 11.08 -10.72
N TYR A 58 1.06 10.86 -9.70
CA TYR A 58 1.44 10.20 -8.45
C TYR A 58 0.43 9.11 -8.17
N LEU A 59 0.91 7.88 -8.06
CA LEU A 59 0.12 6.71 -7.73
C LEU A 59 0.69 6.03 -6.50
N MET A 60 -0.15 5.21 -5.90
CA MET A 60 0.26 4.24 -4.91
C MET A 60 -0.32 2.87 -5.22
N ALA A 61 0.38 1.82 -4.82
CA ALA A 61 -0.10 0.45 -4.95
C ALA A 61 0.18 -0.38 -3.70
N ASP A 62 -0.71 -1.32 -3.44
CA ASP A 62 -0.57 -2.36 -2.42
C ASP A 62 -1.35 -3.60 -2.86
N GLU A 63 -1.14 -4.73 -2.20
CA GLU A 63 -1.79 -5.97 -2.56
C GLU A 63 -2.00 -6.88 -1.37
N THR A 64 -3.10 -7.61 -1.40
CA THR A 64 -3.41 -8.57 -0.37
C THR A 64 -3.89 -9.88 -0.96
N ARG A 65 -3.55 -10.94 -0.26
CA ARG A 65 -3.93 -12.31 -0.57
C ARG A 65 -5.45 -12.46 -0.50
N VAL A 66 -6.02 -13.35 -1.30
CA VAL A 66 -7.41 -13.80 -1.22
C VAL A 66 -7.48 -15.24 -1.71
N GLN A 67 -8.41 -16.03 -1.17
CA GLN A 67 -8.72 -17.37 -1.67
C GLN A 67 -10.11 -17.30 -2.31
N VAL A 68 -10.26 -17.88 -3.50
CA VAL A 68 -11.53 -17.92 -4.22
C VAL A 68 -11.88 -19.39 -4.43
N LEU A 69 -13.05 -19.78 -3.92
CA LEU A 69 -13.41 -21.18 -3.77
C LEU A 69 -13.69 -21.91 -5.09
N ASN A 70 -14.22 -21.20 -6.09
CA ASN A 70 -14.69 -21.79 -7.35
C ASN A 70 -13.98 -21.16 -8.55
N GLU A 71 -12.66 -21.13 -8.52
CA GLU A 71 -11.87 -20.77 -9.70
C GLU A 71 -11.76 -21.98 -10.64
N PRO A 72 -12.09 -21.83 -11.94
CA PRO A 72 -11.91 -22.90 -12.91
C PRO A 72 -10.46 -23.41 -12.88
N GLU A 73 -10.31 -24.74 -12.80
CA GLU A 73 -9.00 -25.42 -12.88
C GLU A 73 -8.01 -25.06 -11.76
N ARG A 74 -8.46 -24.44 -10.65
CA ARG A 74 -7.60 -24.09 -9.51
C ARG A 74 -8.15 -24.64 -8.20
N ASN A 75 -7.23 -25.07 -7.33
CA ASN A 75 -7.60 -25.54 -5.99
C ASN A 75 -8.15 -24.36 -5.16
N PRO A 76 -9.28 -24.51 -4.44
CA PRO A 76 -9.85 -23.49 -3.54
C PRO A 76 -8.87 -22.87 -2.53
N GLU A 77 -7.85 -23.62 -2.13
CA GLU A 77 -6.83 -23.16 -1.16
C GLU A 77 -5.71 -22.34 -1.81
N THR A 78 -5.67 -22.28 -3.15
CA THR A 78 -4.65 -21.55 -3.90
C THR A 78 -4.78 -20.06 -3.64
N ASP A 79 -3.65 -19.41 -3.40
CA ASP A 79 -3.62 -17.96 -3.21
C ASP A 79 -3.86 -17.22 -4.53
N SER A 80 -4.83 -16.32 -4.49
CA SER A 80 -5.10 -15.27 -5.46
C SER A 80 -4.83 -13.90 -4.83
N TRP A 81 -4.87 -12.83 -5.62
CA TRP A 81 -4.43 -11.51 -5.18
C TRP A 81 -5.44 -10.43 -5.53
N MET A 82 -5.73 -9.59 -4.55
CA MET A 82 -6.44 -8.35 -4.74
C MET A 82 -5.43 -7.21 -4.67
N TRP A 83 -5.17 -6.60 -5.80
CA TRP A 83 -4.34 -5.42 -5.93
C TRP A 83 -5.19 -4.18 -5.67
N LEU A 84 -4.61 -3.21 -4.99
CA LEU A 84 -5.13 -1.86 -4.84
C LEU A 84 -4.21 -0.92 -5.61
N PHE A 85 -4.78 -0.17 -6.55
CA PHE A 85 -4.12 0.96 -7.17
C PHE A 85 -4.90 2.22 -6.84
N ARG A 86 -4.21 3.26 -6.39
CA ARG A 86 -4.84 4.52 -6.02
C ARG A 86 -4.04 5.74 -6.44
N SER A 87 -4.73 6.87 -6.56
CA SER A 87 -4.05 8.15 -6.74
C SER A 87 -3.25 8.50 -5.48
N GLY A 88 -2.11 9.16 -5.67
CA GLY A 88 -1.28 9.72 -4.61
C GLY A 88 -1.87 10.99 -4.01
N GLU A 89 -1.04 11.76 -3.32
CA GLU A 89 -1.43 13.03 -2.68
C GLU A 89 -1.31 14.21 -3.66
N ASP A 90 -2.01 14.12 -4.80
CA ASP A 90 -1.99 15.10 -5.89
C ASP A 90 -2.97 16.28 -5.70
N GLY A 91 -3.71 16.30 -4.59
CA GLY A 91 -4.68 17.36 -4.25
C GLY A 91 -6.01 17.27 -5.00
N LEU A 92 -6.21 16.23 -5.81
CA LEU A 92 -7.44 15.99 -6.56
C LEU A 92 -8.29 14.92 -5.86
N PRO A 93 -9.57 14.73 -6.28
CA PRO A 93 -10.40 13.66 -5.74
C PRO A 93 -9.72 12.30 -5.86
N PRO A 94 -9.70 11.50 -4.77
CA PRO A 94 -8.99 10.23 -4.74
C PRO A 94 -9.67 9.20 -5.62
N ILE A 95 -8.87 8.46 -6.38
CA ILE A 95 -9.33 7.31 -7.16
C ILE A 95 -8.74 6.06 -6.51
N LEU A 96 -9.57 5.07 -6.20
CA LEU A 96 -9.16 3.77 -5.66
C LEU A 96 -9.76 2.68 -6.54
N LEU A 97 -8.92 1.80 -7.08
CA LEU A 97 -9.31 0.68 -7.91
C LEU A 97 -8.76 -0.61 -7.32
N TYR A 98 -9.65 -1.58 -7.17
CA TYR A 98 -9.30 -2.93 -6.77
C TYR A 98 -9.24 -3.80 -8.02
N HIS A 99 -8.17 -4.56 -8.18
CA HIS A 99 -7.94 -5.40 -9.33
C HIS A 99 -7.61 -6.81 -8.85
N TYR A 100 -8.45 -7.78 -9.23
CA TYR A 100 -8.24 -9.17 -8.88
C TYR A 100 -7.37 -9.86 -9.92
N THR A 101 -6.45 -10.72 -9.46
CA THR A 101 -5.68 -11.62 -10.31
C THR A 101 -5.45 -12.96 -9.64
N GLU A 102 -5.19 -13.98 -10.46
CA GLU A 102 -4.96 -15.35 -10.03
C GLU A 102 -3.64 -15.53 -9.30
N THR A 103 -2.63 -14.72 -9.63
CA THR A 103 -1.28 -14.81 -9.08
C THR A 103 -0.75 -13.42 -8.67
N ARG A 104 0.30 -13.37 -7.85
CA ARG A 104 1.01 -12.11 -7.52
C ARG A 104 2.05 -11.72 -8.57
N ALA A 105 1.98 -12.28 -9.78
CA ALA A 105 3.04 -12.12 -10.75
C ALA A 105 3.24 -10.65 -11.17
N LYS A 106 4.51 -10.25 -11.33
CA LYS A 106 4.90 -8.86 -11.66
C LYS A 106 4.22 -8.28 -12.91
N PHE A 107 3.89 -9.13 -13.87
CA PHE A 107 3.26 -8.69 -15.12
C PHE A 107 1.86 -8.11 -14.91
N HIS A 108 1.16 -8.48 -13.83
CA HIS A 108 -0.16 -7.93 -13.51
C HIS A 108 -0.08 -6.43 -13.19
N ALA A 109 0.88 -6.04 -12.35
CA ALA A 109 1.13 -4.63 -12.05
C ALA A 109 1.59 -3.86 -13.31
N ALA A 110 2.48 -4.46 -14.11
CA ALA A 110 2.94 -3.85 -15.36
C ALA A 110 1.81 -3.64 -16.38
N SER A 111 0.94 -4.64 -16.55
CA SER A 111 -0.24 -4.55 -17.43
C SER A 111 -1.20 -3.48 -16.95
N PHE A 112 -1.52 -3.46 -15.64
CA PHE A 112 -2.44 -2.48 -15.07
C PHE A 112 -1.92 -1.04 -15.23
N LEU A 113 -0.61 -0.84 -15.09
CA LEU A 113 0.05 0.47 -15.18
C LEU A 113 0.55 0.81 -16.58
N GLN A 114 0.16 0.05 -17.61
CA GLN A 114 0.63 0.29 -18.97
C GLN A 114 0.36 1.73 -19.43
N GLY A 115 1.42 2.43 -19.84
CA GLY A 115 1.37 3.81 -20.31
C GLY A 115 1.36 4.89 -19.22
N PHE A 116 1.33 4.50 -17.94
CA PHE A 116 1.51 5.46 -16.84
C PHE A 116 2.97 5.95 -16.78
N ARG A 117 3.15 7.25 -16.53
CA ARG A 117 4.45 7.90 -16.34
C ARG A 117 4.36 8.83 -15.15
N GLY A 118 5.21 8.62 -14.15
CA GLY A 118 5.14 9.37 -12.90
C GLY A 118 5.77 8.63 -11.74
N TYR A 119 5.28 8.94 -10.54
CA TYR A 119 5.76 8.33 -9.30
C TYR A 119 4.81 7.25 -8.82
N LEU A 120 5.35 6.11 -8.40
CA LEU A 120 4.60 5.02 -7.79
C LEU A 120 5.17 4.72 -6.41
N GLU A 121 4.41 5.03 -5.37
CA GLU A 121 4.70 4.65 -3.99
C GLU A 121 4.20 3.23 -3.73
N THR A 122 5.09 2.34 -3.32
CA THR A 122 4.74 0.95 -2.99
C THR A 122 5.38 0.53 -1.69
N ASP A 123 4.96 -0.63 -1.19
CA ASP A 123 5.79 -1.37 -0.26
C ASP A 123 7.09 -1.86 -0.94
N GLY A 124 7.85 -2.70 -0.23
CA GLY A 124 9.10 -3.25 -0.75
C GLY A 124 8.93 -4.42 -1.73
N TYR A 125 7.74 -4.73 -2.23
CA TYR A 125 7.53 -5.89 -3.07
C TYR A 125 8.30 -5.78 -4.41
N GLN A 126 8.97 -6.88 -4.77
CA GLN A 126 9.80 -6.94 -5.97
C GLN A 126 8.98 -6.97 -7.26
N GLY A 127 7.68 -7.29 -7.20
CA GLY A 127 6.83 -7.30 -8.38
C GLY A 127 6.67 -5.92 -9.04
N TYR A 128 7.03 -4.85 -8.32
CA TYR A 128 7.06 -3.49 -8.84
C TYR A 128 8.43 -3.09 -9.41
N ASN A 129 9.47 -3.93 -9.35
CA ASN A 129 10.84 -3.54 -9.77
C ASN A 129 10.95 -3.25 -11.27
N ASP A 130 10.18 -3.95 -12.10
CA ASP A 130 10.32 -3.92 -13.56
C ASP A 130 9.20 -3.09 -14.20
N LEU A 131 9.07 -1.83 -13.79
CA LEU A 131 8.07 -0.89 -14.30
C LEU A 131 8.75 0.21 -15.13
N PRO A 132 8.69 0.15 -16.48
CA PRO A 132 9.34 1.14 -17.34
C PRO A 132 8.69 2.52 -17.19
N ASP A 133 9.48 3.58 -17.36
CA ASP A 133 9.05 4.99 -17.28
C ASP A 133 8.40 5.43 -15.94
N ILE A 134 8.50 4.61 -14.88
CA ILE A 134 7.92 4.86 -13.57
C ILE A 134 9.02 5.06 -12.54
N LYS A 135 9.00 6.20 -11.85
CA LYS A 135 9.86 6.48 -10.71
C LYS A 135 9.26 5.86 -9.46
N ARG A 136 10.00 4.97 -8.81
CA ARG A 136 9.53 4.31 -7.60
C ARG A 136 9.87 5.08 -6.35
N CYS A 137 8.88 5.16 -5.47
CA CYS A 137 9.04 5.64 -4.11
C CYS A 137 8.79 4.46 -3.16
N SER A 138 9.67 4.28 -2.18
CA SER A 138 9.58 3.20 -1.20
C SER A 138 9.10 3.72 0.15
N CYS A 139 8.28 2.90 0.80
CA CYS A 139 7.62 3.27 2.05
C CYS A 139 8.56 3.27 3.26
N TRP A 140 8.77 4.44 3.87
CA TRP A 140 9.53 4.57 5.12
C TRP A 140 8.81 3.99 6.34
N ALA A 141 7.48 3.80 6.28
CA ALA A 141 6.77 3.13 7.38
C ALA A 141 7.19 1.66 7.50
N HIS A 142 7.50 1.00 6.37
CA HIS A 142 8.05 -0.35 6.36
C HIS A 142 9.48 -0.40 6.91
N VAL A 143 10.33 0.57 6.55
CA VAL A 143 11.68 0.70 7.14
C VAL A 143 11.58 0.81 8.66
N ARG A 144 10.72 1.72 9.15
CA ARG A 144 10.48 1.92 10.59
C ARG A 144 9.97 0.66 11.27
N ARG A 145 9.04 -0.07 10.62
CA ARG A 145 8.49 -1.33 11.13
C ARG A 145 9.57 -2.39 11.27
N TYR A 146 10.44 -2.57 10.27
CA TYR A 146 11.51 -3.56 10.37
C TYR A 146 12.50 -3.26 11.50
N PHE A 147 12.84 -1.99 11.71
CA PHE A 147 13.65 -1.61 12.87
C PHE A 147 12.92 -1.83 14.19
N THR A 148 11.61 -1.52 14.25
CA THR A 148 10.78 -1.75 15.44
C THR A 148 10.70 -3.23 15.79
N ASP A 149 10.46 -4.10 14.80
CA ASP A 149 10.39 -5.55 14.97
C ASP A 149 11.74 -6.15 15.44
N ALA A 150 12.86 -5.44 15.18
CA ALA A 150 14.20 -5.83 15.61
C ALA A 150 14.53 -5.41 17.06
N ILE A 151 13.70 -4.59 17.71
CA ILE A 151 13.88 -4.20 19.11
C ILE A 151 13.48 -5.37 20.02
N PRO A 152 14.35 -5.81 20.94
CA PRO A 152 13.96 -6.78 21.97
C PRO A 152 12.86 -6.22 22.87
N LYS A 153 11.92 -7.09 23.30
CA LYS A 153 10.82 -6.68 24.17
C LYS A 153 11.33 -6.00 25.44
N GLY A 154 10.78 -4.84 25.81
CA GLY A 154 11.19 -4.09 27.00
C GLY A 154 12.46 -3.24 26.83
N LYS A 155 12.97 -3.11 25.59
CA LYS A 155 14.17 -2.33 25.25
C LYS A 155 13.86 -1.15 24.33
N GLU A 156 12.61 -0.70 24.29
CA GLU A 156 12.11 0.33 23.37
C GLU A 156 12.81 1.70 23.55
N TYR A 157 13.40 1.93 24.73
CA TYR A 157 14.12 3.16 25.08
C TYR A 157 15.64 2.95 25.27
N ASP A 158 16.16 1.78 24.90
CA ASP A 158 17.59 1.47 24.98
C ASP A 158 18.31 2.02 23.73
N TYR A 159 18.67 3.30 23.77
CA TYR A 159 19.30 4.02 22.65
C TYR A 159 20.71 3.52 22.28
N SER A 160 21.28 2.59 23.06
CA SER A 160 22.50 1.88 22.68
C SER A 160 22.25 0.86 21.56
N LEU A 161 21.00 0.42 21.37
CA LEU A 161 20.63 -0.56 20.37
C LEU A 161 20.45 0.07 18.99
N PRO A 162 21.11 -0.45 17.93
CA PRO A 162 20.92 0.03 16.57
C PRO A 162 19.48 -0.01 16.07
N ALA A 163 18.69 -0.98 16.54
CA ALA A 163 17.28 -1.07 16.19
C ALA A 163 16.48 0.15 16.67
N VAL A 164 16.73 0.61 17.90
CA VAL A 164 16.09 1.80 18.48
C VAL A 164 16.55 3.07 17.75
N GLN A 165 17.85 3.18 17.46
CA GLN A 165 18.42 4.29 16.69
C GLN A 165 17.79 4.41 15.29
N GLY A 166 17.61 3.28 14.58
CA GLY A 166 16.93 3.25 13.29
C GLY A 166 15.47 3.73 13.37
N VAL A 167 14.74 3.36 14.43
CA VAL A 167 13.40 3.89 14.69
C VAL A 167 13.42 5.40 14.96
N GLN A 168 14.42 5.93 15.67
CA GLN A 168 14.53 7.37 15.92
C GLN A 168 14.76 8.16 14.63
N PHE A 169 15.64 7.70 13.73
CA PHE A 169 15.82 8.34 12.43
C PHE A 169 14.51 8.41 11.65
N CYS A 170 13.81 7.28 11.53
CA CYS A 170 12.52 7.24 10.86
C CYS A 170 11.49 8.17 11.55
N SER A 171 11.47 8.19 12.88
CA SER A 171 10.52 9.01 13.63
C SER A 171 10.75 10.50 13.40
N LYS A 172 12.02 10.96 13.34
CA LYS A 172 12.35 12.34 12.96
C LYS A 172 11.82 12.71 11.57
N LEU A 173 11.94 11.81 10.58
CA LEU A 173 11.36 12.05 9.24
C LEU A 173 9.84 12.18 9.30
N PHE A 174 9.16 11.27 10.02
CA PHE A 174 7.70 11.38 10.20
C PHE A 174 7.29 12.63 10.99
N ASP A 175 8.12 13.14 11.89
CA ASP A 175 7.87 14.37 12.62
C ASP A 175 7.97 15.60 11.70
N CYS A 176 8.96 15.61 10.80
CA CYS A 176 9.10 16.61 9.74
C CYS A 176 7.86 16.62 8.82
N GLU A 177 7.40 15.46 8.35
CA GLU A 177 6.21 15.36 7.51
C GLU A 177 4.94 15.84 8.24
N ARG A 178 4.78 15.47 9.52
CA ARG A 178 3.65 15.97 10.34
C ARG A 178 3.71 17.48 10.52
N TYR A 179 4.90 18.05 10.74
CA TYR A 179 5.09 19.49 10.83
C TYR A 179 4.72 20.18 9.51
N SER A 180 5.24 19.71 8.38
CA SER A 180 4.94 20.28 7.06
C SER A 180 3.45 20.24 6.74
N LYS A 181 2.77 19.13 7.10
CA LYS A 181 1.31 19.00 6.96
C LYS A 181 0.56 19.99 7.85
N ALA A 182 0.94 20.12 9.13
CA ALA A 182 0.30 21.04 10.06
C ALA A 182 0.46 22.52 9.66
N LYS A 183 1.55 22.84 8.94
CA LYS A 183 1.79 24.16 8.34
C LYS A 183 1.07 24.39 7.02
N ASN A 184 0.34 23.40 6.50
CA ASN A 184 -0.32 23.44 5.18
C ASN A 184 0.64 23.83 4.05
N HIS A 185 1.87 23.31 4.08
CA HIS A 185 2.81 23.55 2.99
C HIS A 185 2.24 23.09 1.64
N THR A 186 2.42 23.91 0.60
CA THR A 186 2.25 23.47 -0.79
C THR A 186 3.26 22.37 -1.15
N ALA A 187 3.11 21.75 -2.31
CA ALA A 187 4.05 20.73 -2.77
C ALA A 187 5.48 21.30 -2.91
N GLU A 188 5.62 22.53 -3.42
CA GLU A 188 6.90 23.22 -3.58
C GLU A 188 7.52 23.53 -2.21
N GLN A 189 6.72 24.07 -1.28
CA GLN A 189 7.18 24.35 0.08
C GLN A 189 7.57 23.08 0.83
N ARG A 190 6.81 21.99 0.65
CA ARG A 190 7.13 20.68 1.24
C ARG A 190 8.44 20.14 0.68
N LYS A 191 8.64 20.19 -0.64
CA LYS A 191 9.90 19.80 -1.27
C LYS A 191 11.07 20.60 -0.71
N GLN A 192 10.96 21.92 -0.65
CA GLN A 192 12.02 22.77 -0.11
C GLN A 192 12.32 22.44 1.36
N PHE A 193 11.27 22.29 2.18
CA PHE A 193 11.39 21.90 3.58
C PHE A 193 12.08 20.53 3.75
N ARG A 194 11.73 19.54 2.91
CA ARG A 194 12.39 18.23 2.91
C ARG A 194 13.87 18.34 2.60
N LEU A 195 14.25 19.13 1.59
CA LEU A 195 15.65 19.35 1.23
C LEU A 195 16.45 20.05 2.35
N GLU A 196 15.82 20.95 3.10
CA GLU A 196 16.48 21.67 4.20
C GLU A 196 16.54 20.86 5.51
N LYS A 197 15.49 20.10 5.84
CA LYS A 197 15.33 19.47 7.16
C LYS A 197 15.48 17.96 7.13
N GLU A 198 14.96 17.29 6.11
CA GLU A 198 14.95 15.83 6.04
C GLU A 198 16.20 15.27 5.35
N LYS A 199 16.70 15.93 4.31
CA LYS A 199 17.92 15.50 3.62
C LYS A 199 19.12 15.33 4.56
N PRO A 200 19.42 16.26 5.51
CA PRO A 200 20.49 16.03 6.48
C PRO A 200 20.23 14.85 7.41
N ILE A 201 18.97 14.59 7.78
CA ILE A 201 18.60 13.42 8.59
C ILE A 201 18.84 12.13 7.81
N LEU A 202 18.50 12.11 6.52
CA LEU A 202 18.71 10.99 5.62
C LEU A 202 20.19 10.72 5.40
N GLU A 203 21.00 11.76 5.14
CA GLU A 203 22.46 11.63 5.01
C GLU A 203 23.08 11.03 6.27
N ALA A 204 22.67 11.51 7.46
CA ALA A 204 23.09 10.94 8.73
C ALA A 204 22.61 9.49 8.91
N PHE A 205 21.37 9.18 8.54
CA PHE A 205 20.83 7.82 8.57
C PHE A 205 21.63 6.87 7.68
N TRP A 206 21.95 7.26 6.44
CA TRP A 206 22.71 6.41 5.52
C TRP A 206 24.14 6.18 6.00
N ASN A 207 24.82 7.23 6.46
CA ASN A 207 26.16 7.11 7.03
C ASN A 207 26.17 6.18 8.25
N TRP A 208 25.17 6.29 9.11
CA TRP A 208 24.98 5.39 10.25
C TRP A 208 24.65 3.95 9.80
N LEU A 209 23.78 3.78 8.80
CA LEU A 209 23.35 2.48 8.30
C LEU A 209 24.52 1.70 7.69
N ASP A 210 25.40 2.38 6.96
CA ASP A 210 26.59 1.81 6.31
C ASP A 210 27.65 1.33 7.30
N GLN A 211 27.57 1.77 8.57
CA GLN A 211 28.42 1.28 9.66
C GLN A 211 27.85 0.03 10.36
N GLN A 212 26.57 -0.29 10.14
CA GLN A 212 25.94 -1.44 10.80
C GLN A 212 26.51 -2.76 10.25
N ARG A 213 26.90 -3.66 11.16
CA ARG A 213 27.37 -5.02 10.85
C ARG A 213 26.54 -6.06 11.62
N PRO A 214 25.23 -6.19 11.33
CA PRO A 214 24.39 -7.12 12.05
C PRO A 214 24.71 -8.57 11.69
N ASN A 215 24.57 -9.47 12.66
CA ASN A 215 24.69 -10.90 12.42
C ASN A 215 23.63 -11.38 11.40
N LYS A 216 24.05 -12.21 10.45
CA LYS A 216 23.16 -12.78 9.42
C LYS A 216 21.98 -13.51 10.08
N GLY A 217 20.80 -13.40 9.47
CA GLY A 217 19.57 -14.04 9.97
C GLY A 217 18.86 -13.30 11.11
N THR A 218 19.45 -12.25 11.68
CA THR A 218 18.78 -11.44 12.70
C THR A 218 17.71 -10.52 12.10
N ARG A 219 16.74 -10.10 12.91
CA ARG A 219 15.75 -9.08 12.51
C ARG A 219 16.41 -7.73 12.17
N LEU A 220 17.50 -7.38 12.86
CA LEU A 220 18.28 -6.19 12.53
C LEU A 220 18.94 -6.32 11.15
N ALA A 221 19.51 -7.48 10.81
CA ALA A 221 20.03 -7.71 9.46
C ALA A 221 18.93 -7.58 8.39
N LYS A 222 17.72 -8.05 8.67
CA LYS A 222 16.58 -7.84 7.77
C LYS A 222 16.26 -6.35 7.59
N ALA A 223 16.25 -5.56 8.66
CA ALA A 223 15.99 -4.12 8.59
C ALA A 223 17.06 -3.36 7.80
N VAL A 224 18.33 -3.63 8.09
CA VAL A 224 19.48 -3.02 7.40
C VAL A 224 19.46 -3.36 5.91
N ASN A 225 19.35 -4.65 5.57
CA ASN A 225 19.28 -5.09 4.18
C ASN A 225 18.06 -4.52 3.45
N TYR A 226 16.92 -4.40 4.12
CA TYR A 226 15.70 -3.84 3.52
C TYR A 226 15.91 -2.40 3.07
N ALA A 227 16.49 -1.57 3.93
CA ALA A 227 16.78 -0.16 3.66
C ALA A 227 17.90 0.01 2.63
N GLN A 228 19.03 -0.69 2.77
CA GLN A 228 20.17 -0.58 1.84
C GLN A 228 19.79 -0.93 0.40
N ASN A 229 19.03 -2.01 0.19
CA ASN A 229 18.58 -2.44 -1.13
C ASN A 229 17.57 -1.48 -1.78
N ARG A 230 17.12 -0.44 -1.06
CA ARG A 230 16.11 0.53 -1.51
C ARG A 230 16.56 1.96 -1.30
N LYS A 231 17.85 2.21 -1.13
CA LYS A 231 18.37 3.57 -0.88
C LYS A 231 17.86 4.56 -1.91
N ASP A 232 17.99 4.24 -3.20
CA ASP A 232 17.58 5.15 -4.27
C ASP A 232 16.06 5.41 -4.24
N THR A 233 15.24 4.37 -4.12
CA THR A 233 13.78 4.51 -4.10
C THR A 233 13.23 5.11 -2.81
N LEU A 234 13.95 4.97 -1.69
CA LEU A 234 13.63 5.64 -0.42
C LEU A 234 13.98 7.13 -0.45
N MET A 235 14.81 7.58 -1.39
CA MET A 235 15.18 8.99 -1.57
C MET A 235 14.30 9.71 -2.60
N THR A 236 13.65 8.98 -3.51
CA THR A 236 12.80 9.55 -4.59
C THR A 236 11.73 10.52 -4.10
N TYR A 237 11.19 10.33 -2.89
CA TYR A 237 10.14 11.23 -2.37
C TYR A 237 10.62 12.68 -2.16
N LEU A 238 11.94 12.92 -2.10
CA LEU A 238 12.52 14.26 -2.04
C LEU A 238 12.42 15.02 -3.38
N GLU A 239 12.21 14.31 -4.50
CA GLU A 239 12.19 14.91 -5.83
C GLU A 239 10.95 15.81 -6.04
N ASP A 240 9.85 15.51 -5.35
CA ASP A 240 8.56 16.16 -5.54
C ASP A 240 7.70 16.11 -4.26
N GLY A 241 7.08 17.24 -3.88
CA GLY A 241 6.30 17.34 -2.64
C GLY A 241 4.99 16.57 -2.64
N HIS A 242 4.49 16.13 -3.80
CA HIS A 242 3.31 15.26 -3.87
C HIS A 242 3.62 13.78 -3.60
N CYS A 243 4.90 13.39 -3.65
CA CYS A 243 5.31 12.06 -3.21
C CYS A 243 5.12 11.94 -1.70
N SER A 244 4.49 10.87 -1.27
CA SER A 244 4.31 10.58 0.15
C SER A 244 5.54 9.91 0.73
N LEU A 245 5.81 10.12 2.02
CA LEU A 245 6.86 9.40 2.75
C LEU A 245 6.49 7.91 3.00
N SER A 246 5.20 7.58 2.96
CA SER A 246 4.70 6.24 3.24
C SER A 246 3.49 5.84 2.40
N ASN A 247 3.38 4.54 2.13
CA ASN A 247 2.24 3.90 1.49
C ASN A 247 1.04 3.62 2.43
N ASN A 248 1.02 4.18 3.66
CA ASN A 248 -0.01 3.90 4.67
C ASN A 248 -1.45 4.15 4.18
N LEU A 249 -1.64 5.08 3.24
CA LEU A 249 -2.95 5.35 2.66
C LEU A 249 -3.48 4.14 1.85
N SER A 250 -2.61 3.43 1.13
CA SER A 250 -2.98 2.20 0.42
C SER A 250 -3.24 1.06 1.41
N GLU A 251 -2.37 0.89 2.41
CA GLU A 251 -2.56 -0.11 3.48
C GLU A 251 -3.89 0.10 4.24
N ASN A 252 -4.26 1.35 4.50
CA ASN A 252 -5.53 1.68 5.14
C ASN A 252 -6.73 1.39 4.23
N ALA A 253 -6.59 1.62 2.92
CA ALA A 253 -7.64 1.33 1.95
C ALA A 253 -7.82 -0.18 1.72
N ILE A 254 -6.77 -1.00 1.79
CA ILE A 254 -6.88 -2.45 1.66
C ILE A 254 -7.43 -3.12 2.92
N ARG A 255 -7.32 -2.47 4.09
CA ARG A 255 -7.72 -3.02 5.39
C ARG A 255 -9.20 -3.44 5.49
N PRO A 256 -10.20 -2.66 5.03
CA PRO A 256 -11.59 -3.11 5.00
C PRO A 256 -11.78 -4.45 4.27
N PHE A 257 -11.07 -4.65 3.14
CA PHE A 257 -11.12 -5.90 2.41
C PHE A 257 -10.55 -7.07 3.23
N THR A 258 -9.39 -6.87 3.89
CA THR A 258 -8.78 -7.91 4.72
C THR A 258 -9.60 -8.28 5.95
N VAL A 259 -10.31 -7.30 6.54
CA VAL A 259 -11.27 -7.56 7.64
C VAL A 259 -12.48 -8.32 7.12
N GLY A 260 -13.03 -7.93 5.97
CA GLY A 260 -14.16 -8.62 5.34
C GLY A 260 -13.90 -10.09 5.01
N ARG A 261 -12.64 -10.50 4.81
CA ARG A 261 -12.26 -11.92 4.64
C ARG A 261 -12.44 -12.78 5.89
N LYS A 262 -12.52 -12.18 7.08
CA LYS A 262 -12.71 -12.90 8.35
C LYS A 262 -14.19 -13.13 8.71
N ASN A 263 -15.11 -12.58 7.91
CA ASN A 263 -16.55 -12.50 8.17
C ASN A 263 -17.36 -13.57 7.45
#